data_AF-A0A926PQF4-F1
#
_entry.id   AF-A0A926PQF4-F1
#
_cell.length_a   1.000
_cell.length_b   1.000
_cell.length_c   1.000
_cell.angle_alpha   90.00
_cell.angle_beta   90.00
_cell.angle_gamma   90.00
#
_symmetry.space_group_name_H-M   'P 1'
#
loop_
_entity.id
_entity.type
_entity.pdbx_description
1 polymer ?
#
loop_
_entity_poly.entity_id
_entity_poly.type
_entity_poly.pdbx_seq_one_letter_code
_entity_poly.pdbx_strand_id
1 'polypeptide(L)'
;MKHLLGSVGRFGIIGLASFCATTVTNWANHQGYWNGTILRVQTTDFNILKHTLPTKLSLALIENNTEEVQRTLDSNYGLFGMVVTNCITLETNCPGQQMLYSTNSNREWKQQLTVEKLAEAPYSILRNPPPVVTETEMMSNRQSTWLTTGRINSGEIIGRVYYVRGISPEFWTEYPKWINRLPGSLLSDSGAQKYYSLALGLFGFAGLAAFIYIERIHKQKRIQKRQLLDQLEQSRLQGKEQLSQISCLIAEKEQFVEKLKADLQQESQASKQIIEYLENQLAQNHKDEALRKTYSVLQEENQKNQQTIETLQQQIQQSQNQQNNDLVNKLKQELEAIKRRNTIIEEQSQNYKHQVEDLQSETEQQTTFLKTQAEKLKQRERQANLKLQEAEQTINQLKAKECRDAEDIRLLEEQIATLRQEEELNDFLNEFERTIQKCLEGSRRYQARQWRLRSQFDVGQGRRSRQLTDFIVIGQSCVFIVEVKYYVGKILAEGDVRNTQWTCRTPAGRDLSVRGASRENPYMQVVGYTDSMMDRVQLSRAGGRIGVYGIIVFPEGADISYIQPEIGGYYRVTTLERLVQVIQDLELAFAERNRHRLSSLSVEQLNDLICGRPVRRQPPYFGNQEAS
;
A
#
# COMPACT_ATOMS: atom_id res chain seq x y z
N MET A 1 11.59 6.31 14.45
CA MET A 1 11.18 7.73 14.57
C MET A 1 9.77 7.99 14.01
N LYS A 2 9.46 7.66 12.75
CA LYS A 2 8.12 7.82 12.13
C LYS A 2 6.98 7.19 12.95
N HIS A 3 7.21 5.99 13.48
CA HIS A 3 6.22 5.27 14.29
C HIS A 3 5.88 5.95 15.62
N LEU A 4 6.90 6.56 16.23
CA LEU A 4 6.75 7.32 17.47
C LEU A 4 5.92 8.58 17.18
N LEU A 5 6.19 9.24 16.05
CA LEU A 5 5.44 10.41 15.58
C LEU A 5 3.96 10.10 15.35
N GLY A 6 3.65 8.99 14.66
CA GLY A 6 2.27 8.57 14.43
C GLY A 6 1.53 8.17 15.70
N SER A 7 2.22 7.51 16.65
CA SER A 7 1.65 7.16 17.94
C SER A 7 1.37 8.40 18.80
N VAL A 8 2.31 9.35 18.84
CA VAL A 8 2.15 10.64 19.52
C VAL A 8 1.01 11.46 18.88
N GLY A 9 0.90 11.46 17.55
CA GLY A 9 -0.20 12.12 16.83
C GLY A 9 -1.57 11.55 17.21
N ARG A 10 -1.71 10.23 17.23
CA ARG A 10 -2.94 9.55 17.68
C ARG A 10 -3.26 9.84 19.15
N PHE A 11 -2.26 9.79 20.02
CA PHE A 11 -2.41 10.15 21.42
C PHE A 11 -2.92 11.60 21.56
N GLY A 12 -2.36 12.53 20.80
CA GLY A 12 -2.81 13.93 20.77
C GLY A 12 -4.26 14.07 20.33
N ILE A 13 -4.69 13.39 19.27
CA ILE A 13 -6.08 13.45 18.77
C ILE A 13 -7.05 12.86 19.80
N ILE A 14 -6.75 11.69 20.35
CA ILE A 14 -7.62 11.02 21.34
C ILE A 14 -7.67 11.85 22.63
N GLY A 15 -6.53 12.40 23.06
CA GLY A 15 -6.44 13.29 24.20
C GLY A 15 -7.27 14.56 24.01
N LEU A 16 -7.20 15.19 22.85
CA LEU A 16 -8.01 16.36 22.52
C LEU A 16 -9.50 16.03 22.51
N ALA A 17 -9.91 14.93 21.89
CA ALA A 17 -11.31 14.51 21.86
C ALA A 17 -11.85 14.25 23.29
N SER A 18 -11.04 13.58 24.12
CA SER A 18 -11.38 13.30 25.53
C SER A 18 -11.49 14.58 26.35
N PHE A 19 -10.59 15.53 26.12
CA PHE A 19 -10.63 16.84 26.76
C PHE A 19 -11.88 17.63 26.34
N CYS A 20 -12.20 17.68 25.05
CA CYS A 20 -13.42 18.34 24.56
C CYS A 20 -14.69 17.72 25.17
N ALA A 21 -14.80 16.39 25.20
CA ALA A 21 -15.93 15.69 25.81
C ALA A 21 -16.04 15.99 27.30
N THR A 22 -14.89 16.04 28.01
CA THR A 22 -14.82 16.45 29.41
C THR A 22 -15.34 17.87 29.60
N THR A 23 -14.86 18.83 28.81
CA THR A 23 -15.27 20.24 28.93
C THR A 23 -16.76 20.43 28.67
N VAL A 24 -17.31 19.80 27.65
CA VAL A 24 -18.76 19.88 27.33
C VAL A 24 -19.59 19.27 28.47
N THR A 25 -19.19 18.10 28.97
CA THR A 25 -19.89 17.45 30.09
C THR A 25 -19.81 18.30 31.36
N ASN A 26 -18.68 18.95 31.60
CA ASN A 26 -18.49 19.84 32.75
C ASN A 26 -19.32 21.11 32.66
N TRP A 27 -19.44 21.69 31.46
CA TRP A 27 -20.35 22.80 31.24
C TRP A 27 -21.80 22.39 31.55
N ALA A 28 -22.24 21.24 31.06
CA ALA A 28 -23.59 20.72 31.35
C ALA A 28 -23.80 20.48 32.86
N ASN A 29 -22.83 19.88 33.55
CA ASN A 29 -22.87 19.65 34.99
C ASN A 29 -22.89 20.96 35.79
N HIS A 30 -22.14 21.98 35.37
CA HIS A 30 -22.15 23.31 35.99
C HIS A 30 -23.51 23.97 35.89
N GLN A 31 -24.11 23.96 34.69
CA GLN A 31 -25.45 24.47 34.46
C GLN A 31 -26.50 23.70 35.29
N GLY A 32 -26.42 22.37 35.29
CA GLY A 32 -27.31 21.53 36.09
C GLY A 32 -27.19 21.78 37.59
N TYR A 33 -25.98 22.01 38.09
CA TYR A 33 -25.75 22.31 39.50
C TYR A 33 -26.31 23.69 39.91
N TRP A 34 -25.94 24.75 39.18
CA TRP A 34 -26.33 26.11 39.57
C TRP A 34 -27.79 26.44 39.21
N ASN A 35 -28.21 26.18 37.97
CA ASN A 35 -29.56 26.50 37.50
C ASN A 35 -30.59 25.41 37.84
N GLY A 36 -30.14 24.19 38.09
CA GLY A 36 -31.01 23.10 38.55
C GLY A 36 -31.05 23.03 40.07
N THR A 37 -29.96 22.60 40.70
CA THR A 37 -29.94 22.27 42.13
C THR A 37 -30.01 23.51 43.02
N ILE A 38 -29.08 24.46 42.87
CA ILE A 38 -29.01 25.63 43.75
C ILE A 38 -30.23 26.53 43.61
N LEU A 39 -30.69 26.77 42.38
CA LEU A 39 -31.90 27.55 42.13
C LEU A 39 -33.13 26.95 42.83
N ARG A 40 -33.32 25.62 42.77
CA ARG A 40 -34.45 24.93 43.42
C ARG A 40 -34.39 25.00 44.94
N VAL A 41 -33.19 24.83 45.51
CA VAL A 41 -32.97 24.97 46.95
C VAL A 41 -33.32 26.39 47.40
N GLN A 42 -32.74 27.42 46.78
CA GLN A 42 -33.04 28.81 47.12
C GLN A 42 -34.52 29.18 46.93
N THR A 43 -35.18 28.64 45.91
CA THR A 43 -36.62 28.87 45.69
C THR A 43 -37.46 28.27 46.82
N THR A 44 -37.09 27.08 47.29
CA THR A 44 -37.76 26.42 48.41
C THR A 44 -37.53 27.20 49.70
N ASP A 45 -36.27 27.61 49.97
CA ASP A 45 -35.90 28.40 51.14
C ASP A 45 -36.62 29.75 51.17
N PHE A 46 -36.67 30.46 50.04
CA PHE A 46 -37.41 31.72 49.94
C PHE A 46 -38.89 31.55 50.22
N ASN A 47 -39.50 30.47 49.71
CA ASN A 47 -40.90 30.22 49.97
C ASN A 47 -41.15 30.02 51.47
N ILE A 48 -40.35 29.17 52.13
CA ILE A 48 -40.41 28.95 53.58
C ILE A 48 -40.20 30.26 54.35
N LEU A 49 -39.22 31.07 53.94
CA LEU A 49 -38.94 32.35 54.58
C LEU A 49 -40.08 33.35 54.41
N LYS A 50 -40.81 33.37 53.30
CA LYS A 50 -41.99 34.25 53.17
C LYS A 50 -43.08 33.96 54.18
N HIS A 51 -43.22 32.71 54.62
CA HIS A 51 -44.20 32.33 55.63
C HIS A 51 -43.80 32.70 57.06
N THR A 52 -42.50 32.92 57.34
CA THR A 52 -41.98 32.97 58.73
C THR A 52 -41.20 34.24 59.03
N LEU A 53 -40.42 34.72 58.08
CA LEU A 53 -39.51 35.83 58.24
C LEU A 53 -40.21 37.18 58.51
N PRO A 54 -41.33 37.54 57.83
CA PRO A 54 -41.95 38.83 58.06
C PRO A 54 -42.43 39.02 59.49
N THR A 55 -43.03 37.97 60.09
CA THR A 55 -43.47 37.96 61.47
C THR A 55 -42.31 38.16 62.43
N LYS A 56 -41.25 37.34 62.28
CA LYS A 56 -40.08 37.38 63.16
C LYS A 56 -39.35 38.73 63.09
N LEU A 57 -39.12 39.24 61.89
CA LEU A 57 -38.45 40.53 61.71
C LEU A 57 -39.31 41.70 62.18
N SER A 58 -40.63 41.65 61.97
CA SER A 58 -41.52 42.70 62.47
C SER A 58 -41.49 42.77 64.00
N LEU A 59 -41.55 41.62 64.69
CA LEU A 59 -41.42 41.55 66.15
C LEU A 59 -40.09 42.15 66.63
N ALA A 60 -38.96 41.70 66.06
CA ALA A 60 -37.64 42.17 66.45
C ALA A 60 -37.45 43.68 66.19
N LEU A 61 -38.03 44.23 65.11
CA LEU A 61 -38.00 45.66 64.83
C LEU A 61 -38.86 46.47 65.80
N ILE A 62 -40.06 45.98 66.14
CA ILE A 62 -40.96 46.62 67.12
C ILE A 62 -40.32 46.67 68.51
N GLU A 63 -39.62 45.61 68.90
CA GLU A 63 -38.87 45.50 70.16
C GLU A 63 -37.51 46.24 70.13
N ASN A 64 -37.14 46.84 68.99
CA ASN A 64 -35.85 47.47 68.76
C ASN A 64 -34.64 46.55 69.03
N ASN A 65 -34.80 45.23 68.80
CA ASN A 65 -33.78 44.22 68.99
C ASN A 65 -32.95 44.04 67.70
N THR A 66 -32.03 44.97 67.49
CA THR A 66 -31.19 45.03 66.28
C THR A 66 -30.26 43.83 66.13
N GLU A 67 -29.81 43.24 67.24
CA GLU A 67 -29.01 42.01 67.25
C GLU A 67 -29.81 40.84 66.70
N GLU A 68 -31.06 40.67 67.13
CA GLU A 68 -31.92 39.59 66.64
C GLU A 68 -32.28 39.73 65.16
N VAL A 69 -32.47 40.97 64.69
CA VAL A 69 -32.64 41.27 63.26
C VAL A 69 -31.42 40.78 62.49
N GLN A 70 -30.21 41.22 62.86
CA GLN A 70 -29.00 40.84 62.13
C GLN A 70 -28.70 39.33 62.23
N ARG A 71 -28.85 38.73 63.41
CA ARG A 71 -28.70 37.28 63.63
C ARG A 71 -29.65 36.46 62.76
N THR A 72 -30.89 36.94 62.61
CA THR A 72 -31.87 36.31 61.73
C THR A 72 -31.44 36.43 60.27
N LEU A 73 -30.95 37.59 59.83
CA LEU A 73 -30.47 37.77 58.45
C LEU A 73 -29.21 36.94 58.14
N ASP A 74 -28.33 36.72 59.12
CA ASP A 74 -27.07 35.99 58.95
C ASP A 74 -27.21 34.47 59.08
N SER A 75 -28.37 33.98 59.52
CA SER A 75 -28.66 32.55 59.70
C SER A 75 -28.56 31.71 58.43
N ASN A 76 -28.55 32.33 57.24
CA ASN A 76 -28.37 31.63 55.95
C ASN A 76 -26.89 31.47 55.54
N TYR A 77 -25.93 31.90 56.37
CA TYR A 77 -24.48 31.84 56.11
C TYR A 77 -24.05 32.45 54.77
N GLY A 78 -24.78 33.47 54.30
CA GLY A 78 -24.52 34.19 53.06
C GLY A 78 -24.87 33.42 51.79
N LEU A 79 -25.65 32.33 51.87
CA LEU A 79 -26.10 31.53 50.72
C LEU A 79 -26.94 32.37 49.73
N PHE A 80 -27.73 33.28 50.27
CA PHE A 80 -28.54 34.27 49.57
C PHE A 80 -28.68 35.52 50.44
N GLY A 81 -29.12 36.64 49.87
CA GLY A 81 -29.28 37.88 50.58
C GLY A 81 -30.68 38.07 51.16
N MET A 82 -30.74 38.57 52.38
CA MET A 82 -31.94 39.17 52.95
C MET A 82 -31.61 40.63 53.30
N VAL A 83 -32.48 41.57 52.92
CA VAL A 83 -32.24 43.01 53.10
C VAL A 83 -33.48 43.68 53.68
N VAL A 84 -33.32 44.31 54.85
CA VAL A 84 -34.39 45.05 55.51
C VAL A 84 -34.26 46.53 55.16
N THR A 85 -35.37 47.16 54.78
CA THR A 85 -35.44 48.59 54.41
C THR A 85 -36.51 49.32 55.20
N ASN A 86 -36.40 50.64 55.27
CA ASN A 86 -37.37 51.54 55.89
C ASN A 86 -38.56 51.91 54.97
N CYS A 87 -38.86 51.11 53.95
CA CYS A 87 -39.96 51.44 53.05
C CYS A 87 -41.34 51.21 53.69
N ILE A 88 -42.14 52.28 53.78
CA ILE A 88 -43.46 52.29 54.43
C ILE A 88 -44.66 52.27 53.47
N THR A 89 -44.43 52.16 52.15
CA THR A 89 -45.51 52.18 51.14
C THR A 89 -45.92 50.77 50.72
N LEU A 90 -47.07 50.63 50.06
CA LEU A 90 -47.49 49.40 49.37
C LEU A 90 -47.00 49.32 47.92
N GLU A 91 -46.63 50.46 47.34
CA GLU A 91 -46.24 50.57 45.94
C GLU A 91 -44.94 49.82 45.64
N THR A 92 -44.87 49.09 44.53
CA THR A 92 -43.66 48.32 44.19
C THR A 92 -42.41 49.19 44.18
N ASN A 93 -42.52 50.42 43.67
CA ASN A 93 -41.46 51.40 43.72
C ASN A 93 -41.49 52.16 45.06
N CYS A 94 -40.34 52.24 45.74
CA CYS A 94 -40.18 52.98 46.99
C CYS A 94 -39.00 53.95 46.86
N PRO A 95 -39.22 55.11 46.23
CA PRO A 95 -38.14 56.06 45.97
C PRO A 95 -37.57 56.58 47.30
N GLY A 96 -36.23 56.55 47.42
CA GLY A 96 -35.54 57.02 48.62
C GLY A 96 -35.46 56.02 49.78
N GLN A 97 -35.85 54.76 49.58
CA GLN A 97 -35.66 53.71 50.60
C GLN A 97 -34.17 53.54 50.96
N GLN A 98 -33.90 53.26 52.24
CA GLN A 98 -32.56 52.98 52.77
C GLN A 98 -32.47 51.54 53.25
N MET A 99 -31.32 50.91 53.00
CA MET A 99 -31.00 49.59 53.56
C MET A 99 -30.60 49.75 55.02
N LEU A 100 -31.42 49.22 55.92
CA LEU A 100 -31.19 49.25 57.37
C LEU A 100 -30.29 48.09 57.81
N TYR A 101 -30.61 46.88 57.35
CA TYR A 101 -29.89 45.66 57.69
C TYR A 101 -29.78 44.77 56.47
N SER A 102 -28.72 43.96 56.40
CA SER A 102 -28.57 43.00 55.32
C SER A 102 -27.69 41.83 55.72
N THR A 103 -27.92 40.65 55.14
CA THR A 103 -27.07 39.48 55.36
C THR A 103 -25.60 39.78 55.09
N ASN A 104 -24.72 39.39 56.00
CA ASN A 104 -23.27 39.49 55.90
C ASN A 104 -22.72 38.37 54.99
N SER A 105 -21.96 38.75 53.96
CA SER A 105 -21.39 37.80 53.00
C SER A 105 -20.25 38.43 52.20
N ASN A 106 -19.24 37.63 51.88
CA ASN A 106 -18.16 38.02 50.96
C ASN A 106 -18.45 37.62 49.50
N ARG A 107 -19.67 37.13 49.22
CA ARG A 107 -20.08 36.67 47.88
C ARG A 107 -20.39 37.83 46.95
N GLU A 108 -20.29 37.57 45.65
CA GLU A 108 -20.45 38.56 44.59
C GLU A 108 -21.81 39.26 44.61
N TRP A 109 -22.90 38.54 44.92
CA TRP A 109 -24.24 39.12 45.03
C TRP A 109 -24.31 40.28 46.04
N LYS A 110 -23.51 40.21 47.12
CA LYS A 110 -23.45 41.24 48.16
C LYS A 110 -22.64 42.45 47.70
N GLN A 111 -21.55 42.23 46.96
CA GLN A 111 -20.72 43.29 46.39
C GLN A 111 -21.48 44.10 45.33
N GLN A 112 -22.40 43.43 44.62
CA GLN A 112 -23.22 44.03 43.58
C GLN A 112 -24.55 44.60 44.09
N LEU A 113 -24.83 44.53 45.40
CA LEU A 113 -26.11 44.94 45.99
C LEU A 113 -26.22 46.47 46.05
N THR A 114 -27.25 47.02 45.39
CA THR A 114 -27.60 48.45 45.45
C THR A 114 -29.11 48.62 45.66
N VAL A 115 -29.54 49.80 46.08
CA VAL A 115 -30.97 50.10 46.34
C VAL A 115 -31.80 49.97 45.07
N GLU A 116 -31.24 50.31 43.92
CA GLU A 116 -31.90 50.24 42.61
C GLU A 116 -32.19 48.79 42.23
N LYS A 117 -31.24 47.88 42.48
CA LYS A 117 -31.42 46.44 42.23
C LYS A 117 -32.43 45.77 43.16
N LEU A 118 -32.73 46.37 44.32
CA LEU A 118 -33.79 45.87 45.20
C LEU A 118 -35.18 46.06 44.60
N ALA A 119 -35.39 47.04 43.71
CA ALA A 119 -36.69 47.28 43.09
C ALA A 119 -37.18 46.07 42.26
N GLU A 120 -36.25 45.28 41.73
CA GLU A 120 -36.53 44.05 40.97
C GLU A 120 -36.58 42.80 41.85
N ALA A 121 -36.12 42.89 43.11
CA ALA A 121 -36.07 41.77 44.02
C ALA A 121 -37.44 41.54 44.69
N PRO A 122 -37.86 40.29 44.89
CA PRO A 122 -39.07 40.01 45.63
C PRO A 122 -38.93 40.42 47.09
N TYR A 123 -40.02 40.90 47.68
CA TYR A 123 -40.04 41.33 49.07
C TYR A 123 -41.28 40.85 49.81
N SER A 124 -41.19 40.91 51.14
CA SER A 124 -42.32 40.79 52.05
C SER A 124 -42.44 42.06 52.88
N ILE A 125 -43.67 42.44 53.20
CA ILE A 125 -43.99 43.65 53.95
C ILE A 125 -43.88 43.35 55.45
N LEU A 126 -43.19 44.22 56.18
CA LEU A 126 -43.08 44.16 57.63
C LEU A 126 -44.13 45.09 58.23
N ARG A 127 -44.90 44.62 59.22
CA ARG A 127 -46.05 45.35 59.76
C ARG A 127 -46.08 45.38 61.29
N ASN A 128 -46.74 46.39 61.84
CA ASN A 128 -47.16 46.44 63.24
C ASN A 128 -48.70 46.51 63.31
N PRO A 129 -49.40 45.47 63.82
CA PRO A 129 -48.87 44.24 64.39
C PRO A 129 -48.23 43.31 63.34
N PRO A 130 -47.37 42.36 63.76
CA PRO A 130 -46.67 41.43 62.88
C PRO A 130 -47.62 40.65 61.95
N PRO A 131 -47.24 40.42 60.67
CA PRO A 131 -48.03 39.61 59.75
C PRO A 131 -48.24 38.18 60.28
N VAL A 132 -49.44 37.63 60.10
CA VAL A 132 -49.81 36.26 60.55
C VAL A 132 -49.98 35.31 59.37
N VAL A 133 -50.28 35.83 58.18
CA VAL A 133 -50.46 35.03 56.95
C VAL A 133 -49.53 35.51 55.85
N THR A 134 -49.07 34.59 54.99
CA THR A 134 -48.30 34.99 53.81
C THR A 134 -49.21 35.62 52.74
N GLU A 135 -48.79 36.74 52.17
CA GLU A 135 -49.52 37.45 51.10
C GLU A 135 -49.11 36.95 49.70
N THR A 136 -47.96 36.27 49.60
CA THR A 136 -47.44 35.73 48.34
C THR A 136 -46.69 34.42 48.54
N GLU A 137 -46.74 33.52 47.57
CA GLU A 137 -46.06 32.23 47.59
C GLU A 137 -45.58 31.79 46.20
N MET A 138 -44.71 30.78 46.17
CA MET A 138 -44.28 30.07 44.98
C MET A 138 -44.97 28.70 44.94
N MET A 139 -45.62 28.36 43.82
CA MET A 139 -46.36 27.09 43.69
C MET A 139 -45.44 25.87 43.51
N SER A 140 -44.19 26.08 43.11
CA SER A 140 -43.24 25.02 42.83
C SER A 140 -41.80 25.46 43.05
N ASN A 141 -40.93 24.52 43.44
CA ASN A 141 -39.49 24.74 43.55
C ASN A 141 -38.80 25.07 42.22
N ARG A 142 -39.51 24.99 41.08
CA ARG A 142 -38.99 25.36 39.75
C ARG A 142 -39.42 26.75 39.28
N GLN A 143 -40.37 27.39 39.96
CA GLN A 143 -40.88 28.70 39.56
C GLN A 143 -40.16 29.81 40.31
N SER A 144 -39.72 30.83 39.57
CA SER A 144 -39.09 32.03 40.16
C SER A 144 -40.09 33.15 40.44
N THR A 145 -41.32 33.01 39.96
CA THR A 145 -42.39 34.02 40.07
C THR A 145 -43.23 33.82 41.31
N TRP A 146 -43.53 34.92 42.00
CA TRP A 146 -44.40 34.95 43.16
C TRP A 146 -45.84 35.18 42.75
N LEU A 147 -46.76 34.41 43.34
CA LEU A 147 -48.20 34.58 43.15
C LEU A 147 -48.81 35.11 44.44
N THR A 148 -49.80 35.99 44.32
CA THR A 148 -50.56 36.50 45.46
C THR A 148 -51.51 35.45 45.99
N THR A 149 -51.54 35.24 47.31
CA THR A 149 -52.44 34.27 47.95
C THR A 149 -53.87 34.81 48.15
N GLY A 150 -54.09 36.10 47.87
CA GLY A 150 -55.35 36.80 48.14
C GLY A 150 -55.57 37.14 49.62
N ARG A 151 -54.63 36.80 50.51
CA ARG A 151 -54.67 37.14 51.93
C ARG A 151 -53.94 38.45 52.17
N ILE A 152 -54.47 39.29 53.05
CA ILE A 152 -53.92 40.62 53.38
C ILE A 152 -53.79 40.73 54.90
N ASN A 153 -52.64 41.19 55.39
CA ASN A 153 -52.44 41.50 56.80
C ASN A 153 -52.79 42.96 57.09
N SER A 154 -53.44 43.21 58.23
CA SER A 154 -53.67 44.56 58.77
C SER A 154 -52.46 45.08 59.54
N GLY A 155 -52.30 46.40 59.63
CA GLY A 155 -51.26 47.04 60.43
C GLY A 155 -50.46 48.08 59.66
N GLU A 156 -49.80 48.96 60.41
CA GLU A 156 -48.88 49.96 59.89
C GLU A 156 -47.68 49.27 59.25
N ILE A 157 -47.23 49.76 58.08
CA ILE A 157 -46.06 49.23 57.40
C ILE A 157 -44.82 49.88 58.03
N ILE A 158 -43.97 49.05 58.62
CA ILE A 158 -42.74 49.48 59.30
C ILE A 158 -41.48 49.23 58.47
N GLY A 159 -41.61 48.53 57.33
CA GLY A 159 -40.50 48.27 56.42
C GLY A 159 -40.78 47.17 55.41
N ARG A 160 -39.73 46.78 54.68
CA ARG A 160 -39.75 45.62 53.77
C ARG A 160 -38.52 44.75 53.98
N VAL A 161 -38.69 43.44 53.81
CA VAL A 161 -37.58 42.50 53.67
C VAL A 161 -37.51 41.97 52.25
N TYR A 162 -36.40 42.23 51.55
CA TYR A 162 -36.13 41.76 50.20
C TYR A 162 -35.32 40.46 50.23
N TYR A 163 -35.60 39.56 49.27
CA TYR A 163 -34.88 38.30 49.07
C TYR A 163 -34.04 38.39 47.80
N VAL A 164 -32.72 38.36 47.95
CA VAL A 164 -31.75 38.53 46.86
C VAL A 164 -31.11 37.18 46.56
N ARG A 165 -31.25 36.68 45.33
CA ARG A 165 -30.62 35.41 44.93
C ARG A 165 -29.11 35.54 44.84
N GLY A 166 -28.41 34.46 45.16
CA GLY A 166 -26.98 34.36 44.87
C GLY A 166 -26.71 34.35 43.36
N ILE A 167 -25.66 35.04 42.93
CA ILE A 167 -25.20 35.03 41.54
C ILE A 167 -24.38 33.75 41.33
N SER A 168 -24.73 32.96 40.31
CA SER A 168 -23.94 31.78 39.93
C SER A 168 -22.65 32.24 39.24
N PRO A 169 -21.47 31.73 39.62
CA PRO A 169 -20.24 32.02 38.90
C PRO A 169 -20.35 31.49 37.46
N GLU A 170 -19.85 32.26 36.49
CA GLU A 170 -19.85 31.81 35.10
C GLU A 170 -18.89 30.62 34.91
N PHE A 171 -19.29 29.64 34.10
CA PHE A 171 -18.47 28.46 33.82
C PHE A 171 -17.06 28.82 33.36
N TRP A 172 -16.94 29.76 32.43
CA TRP A 172 -15.64 30.18 31.87
C TRP A 172 -14.76 30.95 32.85
N THR A 173 -15.30 31.40 33.98
CA THR A 173 -14.51 32.03 35.05
C THR A 173 -14.08 31.03 36.12
N GLU A 174 -14.90 29.99 36.37
CA GLU A 174 -14.66 28.97 37.39
C GLU A 174 -13.80 27.82 36.86
N TYR A 175 -14.06 27.36 35.62
CA TYR A 175 -13.43 26.19 35.03
C TYR A 175 -11.90 26.34 34.86
N PRO A 176 -11.36 27.48 34.39
CA PRO A 176 -9.90 27.68 34.36
C PRO A 176 -9.28 27.72 35.76
N LYS A 177 -9.98 28.27 36.76
CA LYS A 177 -9.49 28.26 38.15
C LYS A 177 -9.41 26.84 38.70
N TRP A 178 -10.36 25.98 38.33
CA TRP A 178 -10.33 24.57 38.67
C TRP A 178 -9.17 23.84 37.97
N ILE A 179 -8.96 24.07 36.66
CA ILE A 179 -7.83 23.50 35.90
C ILE A 179 -6.49 23.93 36.47
N ASN A 180 -6.32 25.23 36.76
CA ASN A 180 -5.06 25.79 37.25
C ASN A 180 -4.70 25.32 38.67
N ARG A 181 -5.63 24.67 39.38
CA ARG A 181 -5.42 24.06 40.69
C ARG A 181 -5.18 22.54 40.63
N LEU A 182 -5.06 21.96 39.44
CA LEU A 182 -4.71 20.55 39.30
C LEU A 182 -3.27 20.28 39.80
N PRO A 183 -3.01 19.13 40.44
CA PRO A 183 -3.94 18.03 40.72
C PRO A 183 -4.81 18.22 41.98
N GLY A 184 -4.56 19.24 42.80
CA GLY A 184 -5.26 19.44 44.08
C GLY A 184 -6.78 19.58 43.97
N SER A 185 -7.29 20.08 42.83
CA SER A 185 -8.72 20.19 42.57
C SER A 185 -9.42 18.85 42.26
N LEU A 186 -8.68 17.76 41.98
CA LEU A 186 -9.25 16.44 41.74
C LEU A 186 -9.93 15.85 42.98
N LEU A 187 -9.46 16.24 44.17
CA LEU A 187 -9.98 15.81 45.47
C LEU A 187 -10.96 16.84 46.07
N SER A 188 -11.34 17.87 45.31
CA SER A 188 -12.28 18.87 45.79
C SER A 188 -13.69 18.29 45.84
N ASP A 189 -14.32 18.36 47.02
CA ASP A 189 -15.67 17.86 47.24
C ASP A 189 -16.75 18.96 47.21
N SER A 190 -16.38 20.17 46.76
CA SER A 190 -17.26 21.34 46.83
C SER A 190 -17.95 21.66 45.50
N GLY A 191 -19.26 21.90 45.59
CA GLY A 191 -20.08 22.46 44.53
C GLY A 191 -20.08 21.68 43.20
N ALA A 192 -19.94 22.40 42.09
CA ALA A 192 -19.89 21.83 40.75
C ALA A 192 -18.55 21.11 40.45
N GLN A 193 -17.48 21.43 41.19
CA GLN A 193 -16.12 20.99 40.88
C GLN A 193 -15.91 19.49 41.07
N LYS A 194 -16.66 18.84 41.98
CA LYS A 194 -16.65 17.39 42.13
C LYS A 194 -17.04 16.67 40.83
N TYR A 195 -18.00 17.23 40.09
CA TYR A 195 -18.43 16.69 38.80
C TYR A 195 -17.39 16.90 37.71
N TYR A 196 -16.59 17.98 37.82
CA TYR A 196 -15.50 18.24 36.88
C TYR A 196 -14.41 17.18 36.95
N SER A 197 -14.01 16.85 38.18
CA SER A 197 -13.02 15.81 38.46
C SER A 197 -13.52 14.43 38.05
N LEU A 198 -14.79 14.12 38.31
CA LEU A 198 -15.41 12.87 37.89
C LEU A 198 -15.43 12.71 36.37
N ALA A 199 -15.86 13.74 35.63
CA ALA A 199 -15.88 13.70 34.17
C ALA A 199 -14.47 13.58 33.59
N LEU A 200 -13.51 14.33 34.12
CA LEU A 200 -12.11 14.25 33.68
C LEU A 200 -11.54 12.83 33.90
N GLY A 201 -11.83 12.21 35.05
CA GLY A 201 -11.47 10.83 35.32
C GLY A 201 -12.09 9.88 34.29
N LEU A 202 -13.41 9.93 34.13
CA LEU A 202 -14.15 9.03 33.24
C LEU A 202 -13.64 9.11 31.78
N PHE A 203 -13.58 10.32 31.21
CA PHE A 203 -13.14 10.51 29.83
C PHE A 203 -11.64 10.36 29.65
N GLY A 204 -10.83 10.71 30.66
CA GLY A 204 -9.39 10.47 30.66
C GLY A 204 -9.06 8.99 30.60
N PHE A 205 -9.70 8.17 31.45
CA PHE A 205 -9.54 6.72 31.43
C PHE A 205 -10.06 6.09 30.15
N ALA A 206 -11.23 6.51 29.66
CA ALA A 206 -11.78 6.01 28.40
C ALA A 206 -10.88 6.33 27.20
N GLY A 207 -10.36 7.57 27.13
CA GLY A 207 -9.41 7.98 26.10
C GLY A 207 -8.10 7.18 26.15
N LEU A 208 -7.54 6.97 27.34
CA LEU A 208 -6.34 6.16 27.52
C LEU A 208 -6.56 4.69 27.10
N ALA A 209 -7.69 4.09 27.48
CA ALA A 209 -8.05 2.73 27.08
C ALA A 209 -8.20 2.60 25.55
N ALA A 210 -8.88 3.57 24.91
CA ALA A 210 -9.02 3.61 23.46
C ALA A 210 -7.66 3.71 22.76
N PHE A 211 -6.76 4.56 23.26
CA PHE A 211 -5.40 4.67 22.73
C PHE A 211 -4.63 3.36 22.82
N ILE A 212 -4.63 2.71 24.00
CA ILE A 212 -3.95 1.42 24.21
C ILE A 212 -4.51 0.34 23.28
N TYR A 213 -5.83 0.30 23.11
CA TYR A 213 -6.50 -0.65 22.23
C TYR A 213 -6.09 -0.48 20.76
N ILE A 214 -6.10 0.76 20.26
CA ILE A 214 -5.69 1.08 18.88
C ILE A 214 -4.21 0.72 18.67
N GLU A 215 -3.33 1.08 19.59
CA GLU A 215 -1.91 0.72 19.49
C GLU A 215 -1.68 -0.79 19.48
N ARG A 216 -2.47 -1.55 20.24
CA ARG A 216 -2.41 -3.02 20.26
C ARG A 216 -2.80 -3.61 18.90
N ILE A 217 -3.88 -3.15 18.28
CA ILE A 217 -4.31 -3.59 16.94
C ILE A 217 -3.21 -3.29 15.92
N HIS A 218 -2.67 -2.06 15.92
CA HIS A 218 -1.61 -1.67 14.99
C HIS A 218 -0.33 -2.47 15.20
N LYS A 219 0.00 -2.83 16.45
CA LYS A 219 1.14 -3.70 16.75
C LYS A 219 0.91 -5.12 16.24
N GLN A 220 -0.27 -5.69 16.42
CA GLN A 220 -0.60 -7.03 15.90
C GLN A 220 -0.51 -7.10 14.37
N LYS A 221 -1.10 -6.13 13.65
CA LYS A 221 -1.01 -6.06 12.18
C LYS A 221 0.43 -6.02 11.68
N ARG A 222 1.32 -5.31 12.39
CA ARG A 222 2.76 -5.26 12.06
C ARG A 222 3.46 -6.60 12.24
N ILE A 223 3.14 -7.31 13.32
CA ILE A 223 3.72 -8.65 13.57
C ILE A 223 3.26 -9.62 12.48
N GLN A 224 1.96 -9.63 12.16
CA GLN A 224 1.41 -10.48 11.09
C GLN A 224 2.06 -10.18 9.73
N LYS A 225 2.21 -8.89 9.36
CA LYS A 225 2.86 -8.52 8.09
C LYS A 225 4.33 -8.93 8.04
N ARG A 226 5.07 -8.82 9.15
CA ARG A 226 6.46 -9.31 9.23
C ARG A 226 6.54 -10.82 9.08
N GLN A 227 5.70 -11.58 9.79
CA GLN A 227 5.64 -13.03 9.66
C GLN A 227 5.34 -13.47 8.22
N LEU A 228 4.43 -12.76 7.54
CA LEU A 228 4.12 -13.04 6.14
C LEU A 228 5.31 -12.76 5.21
N LEU A 229 6.03 -11.65 5.42
CA LEU A 229 7.23 -11.34 4.65
C LEU A 229 8.34 -12.37 4.87
N ASP A 230 8.55 -12.78 6.12
CA ASP A 230 9.55 -13.80 6.47
C ASP A 230 9.21 -15.15 5.81
N GLN A 231 7.93 -15.54 5.79
CA GLN A 231 7.45 -16.74 5.09
C GLN A 231 7.68 -16.67 3.58
N LEU A 232 7.33 -15.54 2.95
CA LEU A 232 7.56 -15.34 1.52
C LEU A 232 9.05 -15.38 1.15
N GLU A 233 9.91 -14.79 1.98
CA GLU A 233 11.36 -14.85 1.77
C GLU A 233 11.91 -16.26 1.91
N GLN A 234 11.43 -17.04 2.88
CA GLN A 234 11.80 -18.45 3.01
C GLN A 234 11.36 -19.28 1.80
N SER A 235 10.12 -19.13 1.34
CA SER A 235 9.63 -19.82 0.13
C SER A 235 10.43 -19.45 -1.11
N ARG A 236 10.83 -18.18 -1.26
CA ARG A 236 11.71 -17.73 -2.34
C ARG A 236 13.07 -18.42 -2.29
N LEU A 237 13.68 -18.51 -1.11
CA LEU A 237 15.00 -19.16 -0.95
C LEU A 237 14.92 -20.65 -1.28
N GLN A 238 13.90 -21.35 -0.76
CA GLN A 238 13.67 -22.76 -1.06
C GLN A 238 13.44 -23.00 -2.55
N GLY A 239 12.64 -22.15 -3.21
CA GLY A 239 12.42 -22.24 -4.66
C GLY A 239 13.73 -22.08 -5.45
N LYS A 240 14.59 -21.12 -5.08
CA LYS A 240 15.90 -20.94 -5.72
C LYS A 240 16.83 -22.14 -5.54
N GLU A 241 16.82 -22.77 -4.38
CA GLU A 241 17.61 -23.98 -4.13
C GLU A 241 17.12 -25.15 -4.98
N GLN A 242 15.80 -25.36 -5.07
CA GLN A 242 15.22 -26.38 -5.94
C GLN A 242 15.54 -26.14 -7.42
N LEU A 243 15.47 -24.88 -7.88
CA LEU A 243 15.80 -24.53 -9.25
C LEU A 243 17.28 -24.83 -9.58
N SER A 244 18.18 -24.53 -8.65
CA SER A 244 19.61 -24.87 -8.75
C SER A 244 19.81 -26.39 -8.88
N GLN A 245 19.16 -27.18 -8.04
CA GLN A 245 19.23 -28.64 -8.11
C GLN A 245 18.73 -29.20 -9.45
N ILE A 246 17.59 -28.69 -9.96
CA ILE A 246 17.05 -29.09 -11.26
C ILE A 246 18.01 -28.74 -12.39
N SER A 247 18.57 -27.52 -12.39
CA SER A 247 19.52 -27.08 -13.41
C SER A 247 20.79 -27.96 -13.46
N CYS A 248 21.27 -28.39 -12.29
CA CYS A 248 22.41 -29.31 -12.18
C CYS A 248 22.07 -30.70 -12.76
N LEU A 249 20.89 -31.24 -12.43
CA LEU A 249 20.41 -32.51 -12.97
C LEU A 249 20.23 -32.49 -14.49
N ILE A 250 19.76 -31.37 -15.05
CA ILE A 250 19.66 -31.19 -16.50
C ILE A 250 21.05 -31.27 -17.13
N ALA A 251 22.03 -30.54 -16.59
CA ALA A 251 23.40 -30.55 -17.10
C ALA A 251 24.06 -31.95 -17.05
N GLU A 252 23.85 -32.70 -15.96
CA GLU A 252 24.34 -34.08 -15.83
C GLU A 252 23.71 -35.00 -16.90
N LYS A 253 22.40 -34.88 -17.12
CA LYS A 253 21.68 -35.68 -18.13
C LYS A 253 22.06 -35.30 -19.55
N GLU A 254 22.32 -34.04 -19.84
CA GLU A 254 22.82 -33.59 -21.15
C GLU A 254 24.21 -34.19 -21.44
N GLN A 255 25.12 -34.19 -20.46
CA GLN A 255 26.42 -34.86 -20.61
C GLN A 255 26.27 -36.37 -20.87
N PHE A 256 25.32 -37.02 -20.18
CA PHE A 256 25.03 -38.43 -20.40
C PHE A 256 24.47 -38.71 -21.81
N VAL A 257 23.58 -37.84 -22.31
CA VAL A 257 23.04 -37.92 -23.68
C VAL A 257 24.14 -37.73 -24.72
N GLU A 258 25.03 -36.76 -24.55
CA GLU A 258 26.17 -36.55 -25.46
C GLU A 258 27.11 -37.77 -25.50
N LYS A 259 27.38 -38.37 -24.34
CA LYS A 259 28.17 -39.60 -24.27
C LYS A 259 27.48 -40.77 -25.00
N LEU A 260 26.18 -40.95 -24.80
CA LEU A 260 25.38 -41.95 -25.53
C LEU A 260 25.39 -41.73 -27.04
N LYS A 261 25.30 -40.48 -27.51
CA LYS A 261 25.39 -40.13 -28.93
C LYS A 261 26.76 -40.48 -29.51
N ALA A 262 27.83 -40.16 -28.80
CA ALA A 262 29.19 -40.51 -29.20
C ALA A 262 29.39 -42.04 -29.29
N ASP A 263 28.93 -42.79 -28.27
CA ASP A 263 29.00 -44.25 -28.24
C ASP A 263 28.19 -44.87 -29.40
N LEU A 264 26.98 -44.36 -29.67
CA LEU A 264 26.14 -44.81 -30.79
C LEU A 264 26.80 -44.54 -32.15
N GLN A 265 27.42 -43.39 -32.31
CA GLN A 265 28.11 -43.02 -33.54
C GLN A 265 29.32 -43.94 -33.79
N GLN A 266 30.05 -44.29 -32.73
CA GLN A 266 31.14 -45.25 -32.79
C GLN A 266 30.65 -46.66 -33.14
N GLU A 267 29.57 -47.15 -32.51
CA GLU A 267 28.98 -48.45 -32.86
C GLU A 267 28.44 -48.48 -34.29
N SER A 268 27.83 -47.39 -34.77
CA SER A 268 27.35 -47.26 -36.15
C SER A 268 28.49 -47.34 -37.17
N GLN A 269 29.63 -46.70 -36.88
CA GLN A 269 30.82 -46.80 -37.72
C GLN A 269 31.41 -48.22 -37.74
N ALA A 270 31.50 -48.88 -36.58
CA ALA A 270 31.96 -50.27 -36.51
C ALA A 270 31.02 -51.23 -37.28
N SER A 271 29.70 -51.02 -37.18
CA SER A 271 28.71 -51.78 -37.93
C SER A 271 28.88 -51.62 -39.45
N LYS A 272 29.11 -50.38 -39.92
CA LYS A 272 29.38 -50.12 -41.35
C LYS A 272 30.63 -50.85 -41.85
N GLN A 273 31.71 -50.86 -41.07
CA GLN A 273 32.93 -51.59 -41.42
C GLN A 273 32.70 -53.10 -41.52
N ILE A 274 31.88 -53.66 -40.63
CA ILE A 274 31.52 -55.09 -40.67
C ILE A 274 30.66 -55.41 -41.90
N ILE A 275 29.72 -54.53 -42.25
CA ILE A 275 28.88 -54.68 -43.45
C ILE A 275 29.74 -54.61 -44.72
N GLU A 276 30.66 -53.66 -44.80
CA GLU A 276 31.59 -53.51 -45.93
C GLU A 276 32.54 -54.72 -46.04
N TYR A 277 32.99 -55.26 -44.90
CA TYR A 277 33.75 -56.51 -44.87
C TYR A 277 32.92 -57.71 -45.38
N LEU A 278 31.64 -57.78 -45.00
CA LEU A 278 30.69 -58.79 -45.46
C LEU A 278 30.47 -58.74 -46.98
N GLU A 279 30.30 -57.53 -47.53
CA GLU A 279 30.14 -57.31 -48.96
C GLU A 279 31.41 -57.71 -49.74
N ASN A 280 32.59 -57.37 -49.21
CA ASN A 280 33.87 -57.77 -49.80
C ASN A 280 34.13 -59.28 -49.73
N GLN A 281 33.76 -59.95 -48.64
CA GLN A 281 33.84 -61.42 -48.52
C GLN A 281 32.90 -62.10 -49.52
N LEU A 282 31.66 -61.63 -49.67
CA LEU A 282 30.73 -62.12 -50.67
C LEU A 282 31.26 -61.96 -52.10
N ALA A 283 31.98 -60.87 -52.38
CA ALA A 283 32.65 -60.66 -53.67
C ALA A 283 33.89 -61.56 -53.88
N GLN A 284 34.62 -61.94 -52.83
CA GLN A 284 35.78 -62.84 -52.94
C GLN A 284 35.43 -64.30 -53.25
N ASN A 285 34.16 -64.70 -53.06
CA ASN A 285 33.67 -66.05 -53.38
C ASN A 285 33.66 -66.41 -54.89
N HIS A 286 34.18 -65.54 -55.77
CA HIS A 286 34.46 -65.88 -57.17
C HIS A 286 35.44 -67.06 -57.36
N LYS A 287 36.26 -67.40 -56.35
CA LYS A 287 37.10 -68.63 -56.37
C LYS A 287 36.29 -69.92 -56.25
N ASP A 288 35.20 -69.92 -55.49
CA ASP A 288 34.32 -71.08 -55.32
C ASP A 288 33.59 -71.41 -56.62
N GLU A 289 33.26 -70.39 -57.39
CA GLU A 289 32.61 -70.54 -58.70
C GLU A 289 33.55 -71.23 -59.72
N ALA A 290 34.85 -70.97 -59.65
CA ALA A 290 35.87 -71.62 -60.49
C ALA A 290 36.10 -73.09 -60.10
N LEU A 291 36.09 -73.41 -58.80
CA LEU A 291 36.19 -74.79 -58.32
C LEU A 291 34.94 -75.61 -58.71
N ARG A 292 33.74 -75.03 -58.57
CA ARG A 292 32.48 -75.66 -59.01
C ARG A 292 32.44 -75.92 -60.51
N LYS A 293 32.94 -74.98 -61.32
CA LYS A 293 33.08 -75.17 -62.77
C LYS A 293 34.03 -76.34 -63.09
N THR A 294 35.18 -76.40 -62.44
CA THR A 294 36.16 -77.51 -62.60
C THR A 294 35.57 -78.87 -62.21
N TYR A 295 34.81 -78.94 -61.09
CA TYR A 295 34.10 -80.14 -60.68
C TYR A 295 33.06 -80.60 -61.71
N SER A 296 32.27 -79.66 -62.26
CA SER A 296 31.26 -79.99 -63.30
C SER A 296 31.88 -80.58 -64.57
N VAL A 297 33.03 -80.05 -65.00
CA VAL A 297 33.78 -80.55 -66.17
C VAL A 297 34.31 -81.96 -65.93
N LEU A 298 34.86 -82.24 -64.74
CA LEU A 298 35.33 -83.58 -64.38
C LEU A 298 34.20 -84.61 -64.31
N GLN A 299 33.01 -84.19 -63.87
CA GLN A 299 31.83 -85.06 -63.82
C GLN A 299 31.33 -85.43 -65.22
N GLU A 300 31.31 -84.47 -66.16
CA GLU A 300 30.99 -84.72 -67.57
C GLU A 300 32.02 -85.66 -68.23
N GLU A 301 33.32 -85.48 -67.95
CA GLU A 301 34.38 -86.31 -68.50
C GLU A 301 34.31 -87.76 -67.97
N ASN A 302 33.97 -87.94 -66.69
CA ASN A 302 33.74 -89.27 -66.09
C ASN A 302 32.55 -89.98 -66.75
N GLN A 303 31.41 -89.30 -66.95
CA GLN A 303 30.25 -89.87 -67.63
C GLN A 303 30.58 -90.32 -69.07
N LYS A 304 31.38 -89.53 -69.79
CA LYS A 304 31.83 -89.86 -71.14
C LYS A 304 32.75 -91.09 -71.17
N ASN A 305 33.65 -91.22 -70.20
CA ASN A 305 34.51 -92.39 -70.08
C ASN A 305 33.72 -93.65 -69.70
N GLN A 306 32.71 -93.54 -68.84
CA GLN A 306 31.80 -94.63 -68.50
C GLN A 306 31.11 -95.20 -69.75
N GLN A 307 30.54 -94.32 -70.58
CA GLN A 307 29.91 -94.68 -71.86
C GLN A 307 30.91 -95.32 -72.83
N THR A 308 32.15 -94.83 -72.86
CA THR A 308 33.22 -95.38 -73.71
C THR A 308 33.64 -96.77 -73.25
N ILE A 309 33.74 -97.00 -71.94
CA ILE A 309 34.03 -98.32 -71.35
C ILE A 309 32.93 -99.33 -71.71
N GLU A 310 31.66 -98.95 -71.60
CA GLU A 310 30.52 -99.81 -71.97
C GLU A 310 30.56 -100.18 -73.46
N THR A 311 30.86 -99.19 -74.32
CA THR A 311 30.97 -99.39 -75.78
C THR A 311 32.13 -100.32 -76.13
N LEU A 312 33.30 -100.15 -75.52
CA LEU A 312 34.47 -101.02 -75.74
C LEU A 312 34.25 -102.44 -75.20
N GLN A 313 33.54 -102.62 -74.09
CA GLN A 313 33.16 -103.94 -73.59
C GLN A 313 32.25 -104.67 -74.59
N GLN A 314 31.28 -103.99 -75.18
CA GLN A 314 30.42 -104.55 -76.22
C GLN A 314 31.23 -104.93 -77.49
N GLN A 315 32.18 -104.09 -77.90
CA GLN A 315 33.04 -104.36 -79.07
C GLN A 315 34.02 -105.53 -78.84
N ILE A 316 34.54 -105.71 -77.61
CA ILE A 316 35.35 -106.87 -77.22
C ILE A 316 34.51 -108.14 -77.29
N GLN A 317 33.27 -108.11 -76.77
CA GLN A 317 32.34 -109.24 -76.80
C GLN A 317 32.01 -109.67 -78.25
N GLN A 318 31.79 -108.70 -79.14
CA GLN A 318 31.52 -108.95 -80.56
C GLN A 318 32.75 -109.49 -81.30
N SER A 319 33.94 -108.93 -81.03
CA SER A 319 35.20 -109.36 -81.68
C SER A 319 35.67 -110.74 -81.21
N GLN A 320 35.35 -111.15 -79.97
CA GLN A 320 35.58 -112.50 -79.45
C GLN A 320 34.75 -113.56 -80.19
N ASN A 321 33.53 -113.23 -80.60
CA ASN A 321 32.68 -114.13 -81.40
C ASN A 321 33.17 -114.30 -82.85
N GLN A 322 34.05 -113.40 -83.34
CA GLN A 322 34.59 -113.40 -84.70
C GLN A 322 36.00 -114.02 -84.81
N GLN A 323 36.53 -114.64 -83.75
CA GLN A 323 37.88 -115.26 -83.69
C GLN A 323 39.05 -114.35 -84.11
N ASN A 324 38.91 -113.03 -84.01
CA ASN A 324 39.95 -112.08 -84.40
C ASN A 324 40.83 -111.67 -83.21
N ASN A 325 41.73 -112.59 -82.83
CA ASN A 325 42.49 -112.51 -81.57
C ASN A 325 43.40 -111.26 -81.45
N ASP A 326 43.89 -110.70 -82.57
CA ASP A 326 44.74 -109.49 -82.55
C ASP A 326 43.94 -108.21 -82.24
N LEU A 327 42.70 -108.10 -82.75
CA LEU A 327 41.84 -106.95 -82.48
C LEU A 327 41.33 -106.97 -81.03
N VAL A 328 41.02 -108.17 -80.51
CA VAL A 328 40.62 -108.36 -79.10
C VAL A 328 41.74 -107.93 -78.15
N ASN A 329 43.00 -108.20 -78.47
CA ASN A 329 44.14 -107.78 -77.64
C ASN A 329 44.34 -106.26 -77.64
N LYS A 330 44.19 -105.58 -78.78
CA LYS A 330 44.24 -104.11 -78.86
C LYS A 330 43.10 -103.44 -78.10
N LEU A 331 41.87 -103.93 -78.28
CA LEU A 331 40.70 -103.38 -77.58
C LEU A 331 40.78 -103.62 -76.06
N LYS A 332 41.34 -104.74 -75.61
CA LYS A 332 41.62 -104.98 -74.18
C LYS A 332 42.65 -104.00 -73.62
N GLN A 333 43.70 -103.68 -74.38
CA GLN A 333 44.69 -102.68 -73.97
C GLN A 333 44.08 -101.27 -73.88
N GLU A 334 43.25 -100.86 -74.84
CA GLU A 334 42.54 -99.58 -74.80
C GLU A 334 41.52 -99.51 -73.65
N LEU A 335 40.80 -100.62 -73.40
CA LEU A 335 39.88 -100.73 -72.27
C LEU A 335 40.61 -100.57 -70.94
N GLU A 336 41.77 -101.22 -70.76
CA GLU A 336 42.57 -101.04 -69.55
C GLU A 336 43.10 -99.61 -69.40
N ALA A 337 43.55 -98.98 -70.50
CA ALA A 337 44.03 -97.61 -70.47
C ALA A 337 42.92 -96.63 -70.05
N ILE A 338 41.71 -96.80 -70.60
CA ILE A 338 40.55 -95.97 -70.26
C ILE A 338 40.03 -96.28 -68.86
N LYS A 339 40.03 -97.54 -68.42
CA LYS A 339 39.67 -97.90 -67.03
C LYS A 339 40.60 -97.25 -66.03
N ARG A 340 41.92 -97.28 -66.25
CA ARG A 340 42.90 -96.61 -65.39
C ARG A 340 42.68 -95.09 -65.36
N ARG A 341 42.42 -94.47 -66.52
CA ARG A 341 42.09 -93.04 -66.60
C ARG A 341 40.80 -92.72 -65.83
N ASN A 342 39.78 -93.58 -65.92
CA ASN A 342 38.52 -93.34 -65.24
C ASN A 342 38.65 -93.45 -63.72
N THR A 343 39.44 -94.41 -63.22
CA THR A 343 39.74 -94.50 -61.78
C THR A 343 40.45 -93.25 -61.27
N ILE A 344 41.42 -92.71 -62.03
CA ILE A 344 42.11 -91.45 -61.68
C ILE A 344 41.12 -90.27 -61.66
N ILE A 345 40.23 -90.18 -62.65
CA ILE A 345 39.22 -89.11 -62.72
C ILE A 345 38.17 -89.24 -61.61
N GLU A 346 37.77 -90.47 -61.25
CA GLU A 346 36.87 -90.73 -60.12
C GLU A 346 37.49 -90.32 -58.79
N GLU A 347 38.74 -90.69 -58.54
CA GLU A 347 39.48 -90.26 -57.35
C GLU A 347 39.61 -88.73 -57.28
N GLN A 348 39.92 -88.08 -58.41
CA GLN A 348 39.96 -86.62 -58.49
C GLN A 348 38.59 -86.00 -58.25
N SER A 349 37.54 -86.53 -58.86
CA SER A 349 36.16 -86.05 -58.69
C SER A 349 35.69 -86.18 -57.24
N GLN A 350 35.97 -87.30 -56.56
CA GLN A 350 35.65 -87.47 -55.15
C GLN A 350 36.42 -86.48 -54.27
N ASN A 351 37.70 -86.24 -54.55
CA ASN A 351 38.50 -85.27 -53.81
C ASN A 351 37.96 -83.83 -54.00
N TYR A 352 37.64 -83.43 -55.23
CA TYR A 352 37.02 -82.12 -55.50
C TYR A 352 35.61 -81.99 -54.89
N LYS A 353 34.83 -83.08 -54.85
CA LYS A 353 33.52 -83.08 -54.19
C LYS A 353 33.66 -82.77 -52.70
N HIS A 354 34.56 -83.44 -52.01
CA HIS A 354 34.85 -83.16 -50.60
C HIS A 354 35.33 -81.73 -50.39
N GLN A 355 36.23 -81.22 -51.25
CA GLN A 355 36.68 -79.82 -51.14
C GLN A 355 35.54 -78.80 -51.36
N VAL A 356 34.62 -79.06 -52.28
CA VAL A 356 33.46 -78.17 -52.51
C VAL A 356 32.48 -78.22 -51.34
N GLU A 357 32.22 -79.39 -50.76
CA GLU A 357 31.35 -79.56 -49.59
C GLU A 357 31.95 -78.92 -48.32
N ASP A 358 33.25 -79.12 -48.09
CA ASP A 358 33.97 -78.50 -46.97
C ASP A 358 33.98 -76.97 -47.08
N LEU A 359 34.29 -76.43 -48.27
CA LEU A 359 34.26 -74.99 -48.52
C LEU A 359 32.86 -74.40 -48.39
N GLN A 360 31.81 -75.11 -48.85
CA GLN A 360 30.41 -74.69 -48.67
C GLN A 360 30.01 -74.65 -47.20
N SER A 361 30.38 -75.67 -46.43
CA SER A 361 30.13 -75.73 -44.99
C SER A 361 30.85 -74.57 -44.27
N GLU A 362 32.10 -74.29 -44.62
CA GLU A 362 32.87 -73.19 -44.03
C GLU A 362 32.28 -71.81 -44.39
N THR A 363 31.88 -71.59 -45.65
CA THR A 363 31.21 -70.34 -46.04
C THR A 363 29.86 -70.19 -45.35
N GLU A 364 29.04 -71.23 -45.27
CA GLU A 364 27.76 -71.16 -44.56
C GLU A 364 27.94 -70.85 -43.06
N GLN A 365 28.93 -71.47 -42.41
CA GLN A 365 29.26 -71.19 -41.01
C GLN A 365 29.73 -69.75 -40.79
N GLN A 366 30.63 -69.24 -41.65
CA GLN A 366 31.08 -67.85 -41.56
C GLN A 366 29.95 -66.86 -41.83
N THR A 367 29.11 -67.14 -42.84
CA THR A 367 27.99 -66.26 -43.20
C THR A 367 26.93 -66.22 -42.11
N THR A 368 26.63 -67.36 -41.47
CA THR A 368 25.68 -67.43 -40.35
C THR A 368 26.22 -66.75 -39.09
N PHE A 369 27.52 -66.92 -38.77
CA PHE A 369 28.17 -66.22 -37.67
C PHE A 369 28.12 -64.69 -37.85
N LEU A 370 28.49 -64.21 -39.04
CA LEU A 370 28.50 -62.78 -39.33
C LEU A 370 27.09 -62.17 -39.39
N LYS A 371 26.09 -62.89 -39.93
CA LYS A 371 24.67 -62.47 -39.84
C LYS A 371 24.23 -62.32 -38.39
N THR A 372 24.59 -63.27 -37.53
CA THR A 372 24.27 -63.22 -36.10
C THR A 372 24.93 -62.03 -35.40
N GLN A 373 26.18 -61.71 -35.74
CA GLN A 373 26.87 -60.51 -35.24
C GLN A 373 26.17 -59.22 -35.68
N ALA A 374 25.83 -59.11 -36.97
CA ALA A 374 25.13 -57.95 -37.52
C ALA A 374 23.75 -57.74 -36.87
N GLU A 375 23.02 -58.81 -36.57
CA GLU A 375 21.72 -58.74 -35.91
C GLU A 375 21.83 -58.33 -34.44
N LYS A 376 22.84 -58.84 -33.71
CA LYS A 376 23.15 -58.38 -32.35
C LYS A 376 23.49 -56.89 -32.30
N LEU A 377 24.27 -56.40 -33.27
CA LEU A 377 24.60 -54.98 -33.39
C LEU A 377 23.36 -54.12 -33.66
N LYS A 378 22.51 -54.52 -34.61
CA LYS A 378 21.21 -53.84 -34.86
C LYS A 378 20.33 -53.80 -33.62
N GLN A 379 20.33 -54.87 -32.82
CA GLN A 379 19.55 -54.91 -31.58
C GLN A 379 20.11 -53.96 -30.52
N ARG A 380 21.44 -53.87 -30.37
CA ARG A 380 22.09 -52.89 -29.48
C ARG A 380 21.81 -51.45 -29.91
N GLU A 381 21.91 -51.16 -31.21
CA GLU A 381 21.58 -49.85 -31.77
C GLU A 381 20.13 -49.44 -31.47
N ARG A 382 19.16 -50.36 -31.63
CA ARG A 382 17.76 -50.10 -31.25
C ARG A 382 17.59 -49.81 -29.76
N GLN A 383 18.26 -50.58 -28.89
CA GLN A 383 18.19 -50.36 -27.45
C GLN A 383 18.82 -49.03 -27.03
N ALA A 384 19.95 -48.66 -27.63
CA ALA A 384 20.61 -47.39 -27.37
C ALA A 384 19.77 -46.20 -27.86
N ASN A 385 19.14 -46.31 -29.03
CA ASN A 385 18.21 -45.29 -29.54
C ASN A 385 16.98 -45.11 -28.64
N LEU A 386 16.43 -46.20 -28.08
CA LEU A 386 15.34 -46.11 -27.09
C LEU A 386 15.78 -45.37 -25.84
N LYS A 387 16.95 -45.73 -25.28
CA LYS A 387 17.51 -45.04 -24.10
C LYS A 387 17.79 -43.55 -24.36
N LEU A 388 18.25 -43.22 -25.56
CA LEU A 388 18.47 -41.84 -25.99
C LEU A 388 17.14 -41.07 -25.99
N GLN A 389 16.10 -41.64 -26.58
CA GLN A 389 14.76 -41.02 -26.64
C GLN A 389 14.17 -40.82 -25.24
N GLU A 390 14.29 -41.80 -24.34
CA GLU A 390 13.84 -41.69 -22.94
C GLU A 390 14.60 -40.59 -22.18
N ALA A 391 15.92 -40.49 -22.38
CA ALA A 391 16.74 -39.47 -21.75
C ALA A 391 16.37 -38.06 -22.26
N GLU A 392 16.19 -37.88 -23.56
CA GLU A 392 15.77 -36.61 -24.16
C GLU A 392 14.36 -36.19 -23.71
N GLN A 393 13.42 -37.14 -23.59
CA GLN A 393 12.10 -36.87 -23.02
C GLN A 393 12.18 -36.41 -21.56
N THR A 394 13.03 -37.06 -20.75
CA THR A 394 13.23 -36.68 -19.35
C THR A 394 13.82 -35.28 -19.23
N ILE A 395 14.81 -34.93 -20.06
CA ILE A 395 15.39 -33.57 -20.13
C ILE A 395 14.31 -32.54 -20.46
N ASN A 396 13.47 -32.81 -21.46
CA ASN A 396 12.39 -31.90 -21.83
C ASN A 396 11.37 -31.69 -20.70
N GLN A 397 11.03 -32.74 -19.96
CA GLN A 397 10.16 -32.63 -18.78
C GLN A 397 10.80 -31.80 -17.66
N LEU A 398 12.10 -31.99 -17.40
CA LEU A 398 12.84 -31.22 -16.40
C LEU A 398 12.96 -29.74 -16.79
N LYS A 399 13.26 -29.42 -18.06
CA LYS A 399 13.28 -28.04 -18.58
C LYS A 399 11.92 -27.35 -18.46
N ALA A 400 10.83 -28.07 -18.74
CA ALA A 400 9.49 -27.54 -18.56
C ALA A 400 9.16 -27.27 -17.07
N LYS A 401 9.67 -28.09 -16.15
CA LYS A 401 9.55 -27.86 -14.71
C LYS A 401 10.38 -26.65 -14.26
N GLU A 402 11.64 -26.56 -14.69
CA GLU A 402 12.52 -25.41 -14.42
C GLU A 402 11.89 -24.08 -14.85
N CYS A 403 11.27 -24.05 -16.03
CA CYS A 403 10.58 -22.85 -16.53
C CYS A 403 9.38 -22.44 -15.67
N ARG A 404 8.59 -23.41 -15.18
CA ARG A 404 7.48 -23.13 -14.25
C ARG A 404 7.96 -22.62 -12.90
N ASP A 405 8.93 -23.31 -12.31
CA ASP A 405 9.48 -22.96 -11.00
C ASP A 405 10.18 -21.57 -11.05
N ALA A 406 10.81 -21.22 -12.17
CA ALA A 406 11.37 -19.88 -12.39
C ALA A 406 10.30 -18.78 -12.44
N GLU A 407 9.16 -19.05 -13.07
CA GLU A 407 8.03 -18.11 -13.15
C GLU A 407 7.38 -17.91 -11.77
N ASP A 408 7.20 -18.98 -11.00
CA ASP A 408 6.68 -18.90 -9.62
C ASP A 408 7.60 -18.07 -8.71
N ILE A 409 8.92 -18.23 -8.83
CA ILE A 409 9.89 -17.40 -8.11
C ILE A 409 9.78 -15.94 -8.54
N ARG A 410 9.60 -15.66 -9.83
CA ARG A 410 9.43 -14.30 -10.35
C ARG A 410 8.18 -13.63 -9.76
N LEU A 411 7.07 -14.36 -9.70
CA LEU A 411 5.83 -13.90 -9.10
C LEU A 411 6.00 -13.61 -7.60
N LEU A 412 6.69 -14.48 -6.87
CA LEU A 412 7.02 -14.27 -5.45
C LEU A 412 7.91 -13.04 -5.24
N GLU A 413 8.90 -12.82 -6.11
CA GLU A 413 9.76 -11.64 -6.07
C GLU A 413 8.97 -10.34 -6.32
N GLU A 414 8.02 -10.36 -7.26
CA GLU A 414 7.11 -9.25 -7.51
C GLU A 414 6.21 -8.97 -6.30
N GLN A 415 5.63 -10.01 -5.69
CA GLN A 415 4.82 -9.86 -4.47
C GLN A 415 5.63 -9.26 -3.32
N ILE A 416 6.85 -9.76 -3.07
CA ILE A 416 7.76 -9.19 -2.07
C ILE A 416 8.08 -7.73 -2.40
N ALA A 417 8.33 -7.39 -3.67
CA ALA A 417 8.61 -6.04 -4.10
C ALA A 417 7.41 -5.11 -3.87
N THR A 418 6.19 -5.50 -4.23
CA THR A 418 4.98 -4.73 -3.96
C THR A 418 4.76 -4.51 -2.47
N LEU A 419 4.90 -5.54 -1.62
CA LEU A 419 4.72 -5.41 -0.17
C LEU A 419 5.75 -4.48 0.49
N ARG A 420 6.98 -4.46 -0.04
CA ARG A 420 8.05 -3.52 0.36
C ARG A 420 7.80 -2.11 -0.17
N GLN A 421 7.29 -1.97 -1.39
CA GLN A 421 6.91 -0.67 -1.96
C GLN A 421 5.72 -0.07 -1.22
N GLU A 422 4.77 -0.89 -0.76
CA GLU A 422 3.72 -0.47 0.19
C GLU A 422 4.27 -0.05 1.56
N GLU A 423 5.45 -0.52 1.95
CA GLU A 423 6.12 -0.09 3.19
C GLU A 423 6.83 1.27 3.01
N GLU A 424 7.29 1.57 1.80
CA GLU A 424 8.01 2.81 1.47
C GLU A 424 7.13 3.94 0.93
N LEU A 425 6.06 3.63 0.19
CA LEU A 425 5.29 4.59 -0.61
C LEU A 425 3.94 5.00 0.00
N ASN A 426 3.50 4.35 1.08
CA ASN A 426 2.07 4.36 1.45
C ASN A 426 1.68 5.28 2.62
N ASP A 427 2.40 6.36 2.89
CA ASP A 427 2.09 7.19 4.07
C ASP A 427 1.60 8.63 3.80
N PHE A 428 1.51 9.14 2.56
CA PHE A 428 1.09 10.56 2.36
C PHE A 428 0.21 10.93 1.16
N LEU A 429 0.21 10.20 0.04
CA LEU A 429 -0.55 10.62 -1.15
C LEU A 429 -1.90 9.91 -1.30
N ASN A 430 -2.97 10.68 -1.50
CA ASN A 430 -4.31 10.17 -1.80
C ASN A 430 -4.42 9.63 -3.24
N GLU A 431 -5.52 8.94 -3.56
CA GLU A 431 -5.70 8.29 -4.88
C GLU A 431 -5.64 9.27 -6.06
N PHE A 432 -6.19 10.47 -5.89
CA PHE A 432 -6.18 11.49 -6.93
C PHE A 432 -4.79 12.11 -7.13
N GLU A 433 -4.07 12.35 -6.04
CA GLU A 433 -2.67 12.78 -6.07
C GLU A 433 -1.78 11.76 -6.78
N ARG A 434 -1.98 10.46 -6.55
CA ARG A 434 -1.26 9.40 -7.30
C ARG A 434 -1.54 9.45 -8.79
N THR A 435 -2.77 9.80 -9.17
CA THR A 435 -3.14 9.96 -10.58
C THR A 435 -2.42 11.16 -11.21
N ILE A 436 -2.33 12.28 -10.48
CA ILE A 436 -1.52 13.44 -10.89
C ILE A 436 -0.04 13.09 -11.00
N GLN A 437 0.50 12.37 -10.02
CA GLN A 437 1.90 11.93 -10.05
C GLN A 437 2.18 11.11 -11.31
N LYS A 438 1.36 10.09 -11.60
CA LYS A 438 1.48 9.28 -12.82
C LYS A 438 1.35 10.12 -14.09
N CYS A 439 0.44 11.09 -14.13
CA CYS A 439 0.28 12.01 -15.26
C CYS A 439 1.55 12.84 -15.52
N LEU A 440 2.13 13.43 -14.46
CA LEU A 440 3.34 14.23 -14.56
C LEU A 440 4.58 13.39 -14.91
N GLU A 441 4.75 12.24 -14.28
CA GLU A 441 5.85 11.29 -14.55
C GLU A 441 5.77 10.67 -15.95
N GLY A 442 4.55 10.46 -16.46
CA GLY A 442 4.29 9.99 -17.83
C GLY A 442 4.55 11.03 -18.92
N SER A 443 4.78 12.31 -18.57
CA SER A 443 5.00 13.37 -19.55
C SER A 443 6.36 13.25 -20.25
N ARG A 444 6.42 13.63 -21.54
CA ARG A 444 7.68 13.61 -22.33
C ARG A 444 8.80 14.44 -21.69
N ARG A 445 8.45 15.59 -21.08
CA ARG A 445 9.43 16.49 -20.42
C ARG A 445 10.05 15.82 -19.19
N TYR A 446 9.27 15.09 -18.39
CA TYR A 446 9.79 14.33 -17.26
C TYR A 446 10.69 13.19 -17.72
N GLN A 447 10.24 12.39 -18.70
CA GLN A 447 11.00 11.27 -19.27
C GLN A 447 12.33 11.72 -19.89
N ALA A 448 12.34 12.89 -20.55
CA ALA A 448 13.54 13.51 -21.10
C ALA A 448 14.43 14.21 -20.05
N ARG A 449 14.13 14.06 -18.75
CA ARG A 449 14.82 14.71 -17.61
C ARG A 449 14.84 16.23 -17.67
N GLN A 450 13.91 16.83 -18.40
CA GLN A 450 13.73 18.28 -18.46
C GLN A 450 12.88 18.79 -17.30
N TRP A 451 12.10 17.90 -16.67
CA TRP A 451 11.39 18.18 -15.42
C TRP A 451 11.84 17.24 -14.30
N ARG A 452 11.77 17.74 -13.06
CA ARG A 452 11.84 16.92 -11.84
C ARG A 452 10.58 17.12 -11.02
N LEU A 453 10.05 16.03 -10.49
CA LEU A 453 8.88 16.02 -9.63
C LEU A 453 9.27 15.75 -8.18
N ARG A 454 8.70 16.51 -7.25
CA ARG A 454 8.77 16.27 -5.81
C ARG A 454 7.35 16.27 -5.26
N SER A 455 7.02 15.32 -4.39
CA SER A 455 5.77 15.30 -3.64
C SER A 455 5.99 15.73 -2.19
N GLN A 456 5.00 16.35 -1.56
CA GLN A 456 4.98 16.65 -0.11
C GLN A 456 6.21 17.45 0.34
N PHE A 457 6.54 18.52 -0.39
CA PHE A 457 7.74 19.33 -0.17
C PHE A 457 7.49 20.52 0.76
N ASP A 458 8.39 20.75 1.74
CA ASP A 458 8.27 21.87 2.69
C ASP A 458 8.88 23.16 2.12
N VAL A 459 8.01 24.04 1.60
CA VAL A 459 8.41 25.36 1.10
C VAL A 459 8.64 26.37 2.22
N GLY A 460 8.18 26.08 3.45
CA GLY A 460 8.27 26.98 4.60
C GLY A 460 9.56 26.87 5.43
N GLN A 461 10.58 26.13 4.97
CA GLN A 461 11.83 25.88 5.69
C GLN A 461 12.43 27.17 6.29
N GLY A 462 12.46 27.26 7.63
CA GLY A 462 12.92 28.45 8.38
C GLY A 462 11.81 29.30 9.00
N ARG A 463 10.54 29.08 8.66
CA ARG A 463 9.38 29.72 9.29
C ARG A 463 8.83 28.86 10.46
N ARG A 464 8.04 29.47 11.36
CA ARG A 464 7.47 28.81 12.55
C ARG A 464 6.46 27.69 12.21
N SER A 465 5.86 27.71 11.03
CA SER A 465 4.90 26.72 10.55
C SER A 465 5.40 26.05 9.27
N ARG A 466 5.32 24.70 9.21
CA ARG A 466 5.60 23.94 7.98
C ARG A 466 4.57 24.27 6.91
N GLN A 467 5.02 24.37 5.66
CA GLN A 467 4.16 24.59 4.50
C GLN A 467 4.44 23.47 3.49
N LEU A 468 3.66 22.38 3.58
CA LEU A 468 3.82 21.21 2.73
C LEU A 468 2.94 21.34 1.50
N THR A 469 3.55 21.33 0.32
CA THR A 469 2.88 21.36 -0.98
C THR A 469 2.60 19.94 -1.46
N ASP A 470 1.50 19.72 -2.18
CA ASP A 470 1.19 18.39 -2.74
C ASP A 470 2.27 17.96 -3.75
N PHE A 471 2.56 18.81 -4.74
CA PHE A 471 3.65 18.59 -5.69
C PHE A 471 4.43 19.85 -6.04
N ILE A 472 5.69 19.66 -6.40
CA ILE A 472 6.53 20.66 -7.04
C ILE A 472 7.08 20.07 -8.33
N VAL A 473 6.85 20.76 -9.43
CA VAL A 473 7.49 20.48 -10.72
C VAL A 473 8.59 21.51 -10.93
N ILE A 474 9.80 21.03 -11.16
CA ILE A 474 11.00 21.84 -11.35
C ILE A 474 11.37 21.72 -12.82
N GLY A 475 11.21 22.83 -13.56
CA GLY A 475 11.60 22.95 -14.96
C GLY A 475 13.00 23.54 -15.12
N GLN A 476 13.29 24.02 -16.33
CA GLN A 476 14.61 24.58 -16.65
C GLN A 476 14.77 26.01 -16.12
N SER A 477 13.68 26.80 -16.12
CA SER A 477 13.71 28.18 -15.63
C SER A 477 12.50 28.54 -14.77
N CYS A 478 11.65 27.56 -14.47
CA CYS A 478 10.44 27.73 -13.70
C CYS A 478 10.30 26.66 -12.61
N VAL A 479 9.63 27.02 -11.52
CA VAL A 479 9.18 26.14 -10.45
C VAL A 479 7.67 26.25 -10.37
N PHE A 480 6.98 25.12 -10.42
CA PHE A 480 5.53 25.05 -10.37
C PHE A 480 5.12 24.39 -9.07
N ILE A 481 4.42 25.14 -8.22
CA ILE A 481 3.77 24.61 -7.03
C ILE A 481 2.39 24.12 -7.45
N VAL A 482 2.14 22.83 -7.31
CA VAL A 482 0.89 22.20 -7.73
C VAL A 482 0.13 21.77 -6.48
N GLU A 483 -1.05 22.36 -6.29
CA GLU A 483 -2.00 22.04 -5.23
C GLU A 483 -3.19 21.28 -5.82
N VAL A 484 -3.56 20.18 -5.18
CA VAL A 484 -4.51 19.21 -5.70
C VAL A 484 -5.80 19.28 -4.90
N LYS A 485 -6.93 19.38 -5.60
CA LYS A 485 -8.27 19.45 -4.98
C LYS A 485 -9.22 18.45 -5.63
N TYR A 486 -9.56 17.38 -4.91
CA TYR A 486 -10.49 16.35 -5.41
C TYR A 486 -11.96 16.74 -5.22
N TYR A 487 -12.48 17.57 -6.13
CA TYR A 487 -13.89 17.99 -6.16
C TYR A 487 -14.44 17.81 -7.57
N VAL A 488 -15.52 17.03 -7.72
CA VAL A 488 -16.20 16.76 -8.99
C VAL A 488 -17.54 17.48 -9.01
N GLY A 489 -17.75 18.35 -10.00
CA GLY A 489 -18.90 19.26 -10.07
C GLY A 489 -18.51 20.66 -10.54
N LYS A 490 -19.42 21.64 -10.38
CA LYS A 490 -19.16 23.05 -10.73
C LYS A 490 -18.43 23.76 -9.61
N ILE A 491 -17.23 24.27 -9.88
CA ILE A 491 -16.45 25.06 -8.92
C ILE A 491 -16.83 26.53 -9.05
N LEU A 492 -17.32 27.13 -7.98
CA LEU A 492 -17.88 28.47 -7.91
C LEU A 492 -17.13 29.30 -6.86
N ALA A 493 -17.09 30.62 -7.05
CA ALA A 493 -16.68 31.59 -6.05
C ALA A 493 -17.79 32.64 -5.91
N GLU A 494 -18.21 32.96 -4.68
CA GLU A 494 -19.33 33.89 -4.43
C GLU A 494 -18.98 35.37 -4.69
N GLY A 495 -17.75 35.66 -5.09
CA GLY A 495 -17.29 37.00 -5.46
C GLY A 495 -15.89 36.95 -6.06
N ASP A 496 -14.99 37.82 -5.59
CA ASP A 496 -13.59 37.80 -6.02
C ASP A 496 -12.95 36.46 -5.67
N VAL A 497 -12.53 35.72 -6.70
CA VAL A 497 -11.89 34.41 -6.63
C VAL A 497 -10.70 34.40 -5.65
N ARG A 498 -10.03 35.54 -5.46
CA ARG A 498 -8.88 35.67 -4.55
C ARG A 498 -9.28 35.72 -3.09
N ASN A 499 -10.40 36.37 -2.78
CA ASN A 499 -10.79 36.76 -1.42
C ASN A 499 -12.03 36.03 -0.90
N THR A 500 -12.72 35.29 -1.75
CA THR A 500 -13.96 34.58 -1.41
C THR A 500 -13.76 33.08 -1.28
N GLN A 501 -14.61 32.44 -0.50
CA GLN A 501 -14.60 31.00 -0.34
C GLN A 501 -15.07 30.33 -1.64
N TRP A 502 -14.40 29.25 -2.02
CA TRP A 502 -14.79 28.45 -3.19
C TRP A 502 -15.77 27.35 -2.76
N THR A 503 -16.77 27.07 -3.59
CA THR A 503 -17.76 26.02 -3.39
C THR A 503 -17.80 25.10 -4.61
N CYS A 504 -18.05 23.82 -4.40
CA CYS A 504 -18.26 22.82 -5.44
C CYS A 504 -19.71 22.38 -5.39
N ARG A 505 -20.48 22.70 -6.42
CA ARG A 505 -21.82 22.16 -6.63
C ARG A 505 -21.72 20.81 -7.32
N THR A 506 -21.94 19.75 -6.55
CA THR A 506 -21.88 18.36 -7.02
C THR A 506 -22.98 18.08 -8.06
N PRO A 507 -22.85 17.02 -8.88
CA PRO A 507 -23.91 16.60 -9.81
C PRO A 507 -25.25 16.31 -9.13
N ALA A 508 -25.23 15.93 -7.84
CA ALA A 508 -26.42 15.71 -7.02
C ALA A 508 -27.05 17.00 -6.46
N GLY A 509 -26.55 18.19 -6.84
CA GLY A 509 -27.07 19.48 -6.39
C GLY A 509 -26.63 19.91 -4.99
N ARG A 510 -25.71 19.18 -4.34
CA ARG A 510 -25.14 19.57 -3.03
C ARG A 510 -23.97 20.52 -3.20
N ASP A 511 -23.95 21.59 -2.40
CA ASP A 511 -22.85 22.56 -2.36
C ASP A 511 -21.84 22.16 -1.26
N LEU A 512 -20.58 21.97 -1.66
CA LEU A 512 -19.47 21.58 -0.79
C LEU A 512 -18.44 22.69 -0.75
N SER A 513 -17.99 23.11 0.44
CA SER A 513 -16.88 24.05 0.58
C SER A 513 -15.57 23.43 0.05
N VAL A 514 -14.90 24.08 -0.90
CA VAL A 514 -13.58 23.68 -1.40
C VAL A 514 -12.52 24.25 -0.46
N ARG A 515 -12.02 23.41 0.45
CA ARG A 515 -11.15 23.85 1.54
C ARG A 515 -9.66 23.88 1.16
N GLY A 516 -8.97 24.93 1.60
CA GLY A 516 -7.52 24.95 1.80
C GLY A 516 -7.11 24.50 3.21
N ALA A 517 -5.81 24.27 3.41
CA ALA A 517 -5.26 23.79 4.68
C ALA A 517 -5.54 24.72 5.90
N SER A 518 -5.71 26.03 5.67
CA SER A 518 -5.96 27.07 6.68
C SER A 518 -7.43 27.47 6.84
N ARG A 519 -8.39 26.70 6.28
CA ARG A 519 -9.81 27.12 6.10
C ARG A 519 -10.01 28.30 5.14
N GLU A 520 -8.96 28.74 4.45
CA GLU A 520 -9.02 29.70 3.36
C GLU A 520 -9.32 28.99 2.03
N ASN A 521 -9.59 29.75 0.96
CA ASN A 521 -9.74 29.18 -0.38
C ASN A 521 -8.40 28.58 -0.89
N PRO A 522 -8.42 27.68 -1.90
CA PRO A 522 -7.21 27.07 -2.44
C PRO A 522 -6.20 28.07 -3.00
N TYR A 523 -6.66 29.22 -3.50
CA TYR A 523 -5.81 30.28 -4.02
C TYR A 523 -4.88 30.85 -2.95
N MET A 524 -5.40 31.21 -1.77
CA MET A 524 -4.59 31.78 -0.67
C MET A 524 -3.51 30.81 -0.18
N GLN A 525 -3.83 29.51 -0.15
CA GLN A 525 -2.86 28.47 0.20
C GLN A 525 -1.71 28.42 -0.81
N VAL A 526 -2.02 28.42 -2.11
CA VAL A 526 -1.02 28.39 -3.18
C VAL A 526 -0.20 29.68 -3.24
N VAL A 527 -0.81 30.84 -2.97
CA VAL A 527 -0.09 32.12 -2.82
C VAL A 527 0.96 32.00 -1.73
N GLY A 528 0.57 31.54 -0.53
CA GLY A 528 1.50 31.38 0.59
C GLY A 528 2.66 30.43 0.29
N TYR A 529 2.42 29.37 -0.49
CA TYR A 529 3.47 28.44 -0.93
C TYR A 529 4.39 29.06 -1.99
N THR A 530 3.80 29.76 -2.95
CA THR A 530 4.49 30.40 -4.06
C THR A 530 5.40 31.51 -3.54
N ASP A 531 4.92 32.34 -2.61
CA ASP A 531 5.70 33.44 -2.00
C ASP A 531 6.91 32.89 -1.23
N SER A 532 6.72 31.85 -0.41
CA SER A 532 7.83 31.19 0.29
C SER A 532 8.86 30.59 -0.66
N MET A 533 8.43 30.04 -1.80
CA MET A 533 9.34 29.54 -2.82
C MET A 533 10.05 30.68 -3.56
N MET A 534 9.34 31.77 -3.88
CA MET A 534 9.91 32.96 -4.50
C MET A 534 11.03 33.55 -3.64
N ASP A 535 10.78 33.74 -2.34
CA ASP A 535 11.81 34.19 -1.38
C ASP A 535 13.05 33.29 -1.46
N ARG A 536 12.84 31.96 -1.47
CA ARG A 536 13.92 30.98 -1.49
C ARG A 536 14.77 31.07 -2.75
N VAL A 537 14.16 31.13 -3.93
CA VAL A 537 14.89 31.16 -5.21
C VAL A 537 15.48 32.54 -5.53
N GLN A 538 14.87 33.63 -5.05
CA GLN A 538 15.38 34.99 -5.27
C GLN A 538 16.59 35.35 -4.39
N LEU A 539 16.67 34.81 -3.17
CA LEU A 539 17.80 35.04 -2.26
C LEU A 539 19.14 34.55 -2.82
N SER A 540 19.13 33.60 -3.76
CA SER A 540 20.32 32.86 -4.12
C SER A 540 21.27 33.55 -5.11
N ARG A 541 20.97 34.76 -5.62
CA ARG A 541 21.79 35.54 -6.58
C ARG A 541 22.37 34.72 -7.76
N ALA A 542 21.80 33.55 -8.06
CA ALA A 542 22.35 32.56 -8.98
C ALA A 542 21.93 32.85 -10.43
N GLY A 543 22.46 33.94 -10.97
CA GLY A 543 22.68 34.11 -12.41
C GLY A 543 21.46 34.38 -13.32
N GLY A 544 20.22 34.49 -12.81
CA GLY A 544 19.08 34.87 -13.64
C GLY A 544 17.73 34.85 -12.91
N ARG A 545 16.65 35.22 -13.60
CA ARG A 545 15.28 35.14 -13.09
C ARG A 545 14.75 33.72 -13.21
N ILE A 546 14.19 33.22 -12.11
CA ILE A 546 13.47 31.94 -12.04
C ILE A 546 11.98 32.27 -11.88
N GLY A 547 11.13 31.72 -12.74
CA GLY A 547 9.69 31.85 -12.63
C GLY A 547 9.18 30.95 -11.50
N VAL A 548 8.28 31.44 -10.66
CA VAL A 548 7.56 30.59 -9.70
C VAL A 548 6.08 30.77 -9.94
N TYR A 549 5.38 29.66 -10.17
CA TYR A 549 3.97 29.65 -10.52
C TYR A 549 3.20 28.73 -9.58
N GLY A 550 1.98 29.13 -9.24
CA GLY A 550 1.05 28.32 -8.47
C GLY A 550 -0.05 27.74 -9.35
N ILE A 551 -0.32 26.44 -9.25
CA ILE A 551 -1.31 25.75 -10.06
C ILE A 551 -2.24 24.97 -9.14
N ILE A 552 -3.53 25.21 -9.29
CA ILE A 552 -4.59 24.46 -8.60
C ILE A 552 -5.20 23.47 -9.59
N VAL A 553 -5.22 22.19 -9.24
CA VAL A 553 -5.63 21.11 -10.13
C VAL A 553 -6.87 20.39 -9.59
N PHE A 554 -7.90 20.31 -10.44
CA PHE A 554 -9.12 19.54 -10.19
C PHE A 554 -9.19 18.30 -11.09
N PRO A 555 -10.06 17.32 -10.78
CA PRO A 555 -10.32 16.17 -11.64
C PRO A 555 -10.89 16.59 -13.00
N GLU A 556 -10.83 15.69 -13.98
CA GLU A 556 -11.37 15.89 -15.34
C GLU A 556 -12.88 16.21 -15.34
N GLY A 557 -13.66 15.62 -14.42
CA GLY A 557 -15.09 15.90 -14.28
C GLY A 557 -15.45 17.21 -13.55
N ALA A 558 -14.48 18.08 -13.26
CA ALA A 558 -14.72 19.35 -12.61
C ALA A 558 -14.95 20.47 -13.63
N ASP A 559 -16.08 21.16 -13.52
CA ASP A 559 -16.37 22.36 -14.31
C ASP A 559 -15.82 23.59 -13.57
N ILE A 560 -14.65 24.03 -14.03
CA ILE A 560 -13.95 25.20 -13.50
C ILE A 560 -14.27 26.49 -14.28
N SER A 561 -15.24 26.49 -15.19
CA SER A 561 -15.52 27.65 -16.07
C SER A 561 -15.93 28.93 -15.32
N TYR A 562 -16.47 28.78 -14.10
CA TYR A 562 -16.86 29.88 -13.22
C TYR A 562 -15.70 30.42 -12.37
N ILE A 563 -14.55 29.75 -12.40
CA ILE A 563 -13.29 30.25 -11.85
C ILE A 563 -12.45 30.71 -13.02
N GLN A 564 -11.90 31.93 -12.94
CA GLN A 564 -10.99 32.41 -13.99
C GLN A 564 -9.78 31.45 -14.07
N PRO A 565 -9.51 30.81 -15.23
CA PRO A 565 -8.39 29.87 -15.36
C PRO A 565 -7.03 30.52 -15.08
N GLU A 566 -6.95 31.84 -15.30
CA GLU A 566 -5.81 32.68 -14.96
C GLU A 566 -6.18 33.63 -13.83
N ILE A 567 -5.58 33.43 -12.65
CA ILE A 567 -5.78 34.32 -11.52
C ILE A 567 -4.53 35.21 -11.41
N GLY A 568 -4.55 36.34 -12.12
CA GLY A 568 -3.39 37.23 -12.21
C GLY A 568 -2.21 36.63 -12.99
N GLY A 569 -1.00 37.12 -12.70
CA GLY A 569 0.19 36.80 -13.52
C GLY A 569 0.85 35.46 -13.22
N TYR A 570 0.66 34.90 -12.03
CA TYR A 570 1.45 33.77 -11.50
C TYR A 570 0.64 32.52 -11.16
N TYR A 571 -0.70 32.60 -11.21
CA TYR A 571 -1.55 31.52 -10.73
C TYR A 571 -2.47 30.98 -11.82
N ARG A 572 -2.63 29.66 -11.87
CA ARG A 572 -3.52 28.97 -12.82
C ARG A 572 -4.44 28.00 -12.09
N VAL A 573 -5.65 27.88 -12.61
CA VAL A 573 -6.62 26.85 -12.22
C VAL A 573 -6.87 25.96 -13.42
N THR A 574 -6.70 24.66 -13.26
CA THR A 574 -6.78 23.71 -14.37
C THR A 574 -7.38 22.38 -13.92
N THR A 575 -7.69 21.53 -14.89
CA THR A 575 -8.09 20.13 -14.72
C THR A 575 -6.89 19.21 -14.98
N LEU A 576 -6.98 17.97 -14.50
CA LEU A 576 -5.95 16.93 -14.70
C LEU A 576 -5.54 16.76 -16.16
N GLU A 577 -6.51 16.70 -17.08
CA GLU A 577 -6.30 16.56 -18.53
C GLU A 577 -5.44 17.67 -19.13
N ARG A 578 -5.50 18.89 -18.59
CA ARG A 578 -4.80 20.07 -19.10
C ARG A 578 -3.55 20.42 -18.31
N LEU A 579 -3.27 19.73 -17.20
CA LEU A 579 -2.19 20.06 -16.27
C LEU A 579 -0.82 20.15 -16.97
N VAL A 580 -0.44 19.12 -17.73
CA VAL A 580 0.86 19.06 -18.40
C VAL A 580 0.99 20.20 -19.42
N GLN A 581 -0.07 20.47 -20.18
CA GLN A 581 -0.09 21.54 -21.17
C GLN A 581 0.08 22.92 -20.52
N VAL A 582 -0.68 23.19 -19.44
CA VAL A 582 -0.61 24.47 -18.72
C VAL A 582 0.80 24.72 -18.16
N ILE A 583 1.46 23.71 -17.61
CA ILE A 583 2.84 23.84 -17.12
C ILE A 583 3.79 24.20 -18.28
N GLN A 584 3.65 23.55 -19.43
CA GLN A 584 4.47 23.83 -20.61
C GLN A 584 4.25 25.24 -21.15
N ASP A 585 2.98 25.67 -21.25
CA ASP A 585 2.63 26.99 -21.76
C ASP A 585 3.19 28.10 -20.85
N LEU A 586 3.10 27.92 -19.53
CA LEU A 586 3.69 28.85 -18.56
C LEU A 586 5.21 28.91 -18.66
N GLU A 587 5.88 27.77 -18.80
CA GLU A 587 7.33 27.70 -18.97
C GLU A 587 7.78 28.43 -20.23
N LEU A 588 7.08 28.18 -21.34
CA LEU A 588 7.35 28.81 -22.65
C LEU A 588 7.10 30.32 -22.61
N ALA A 589 5.95 30.75 -22.09
CA ALA A 589 5.62 32.16 -21.93
C ALA A 589 6.64 32.90 -21.03
N PHE A 590 7.14 32.24 -19.98
CA PHE A 590 8.20 32.81 -19.15
C PHE A 590 9.51 32.96 -19.90
N ALA A 591 9.90 31.92 -20.66
CA ALA A 591 11.12 31.90 -21.46
C ALA A 591 11.12 33.01 -22.52
N GLU A 592 9.99 33.20 -23.22
CA GLU A 592 9.83 34.26 -24.22
C GLU A 592 9.96 35.65 -23.62
N ARG A 593 9.26 35.92 -22.49
CA ARG A 593 9.30 37.22 -21.81
C ARG A 593 10.67 37.55 -21.21
N ASN A 594 11.47 36.55 -20.86
CA ASN A 594 12.73 36.73 -20.14
C ASN A 594 13.97 36.26 -20.90
N ARG A 595 13.92 36.15 -22.24
CA ARG A 595 14.97 35.56 -23.08
C ARG A 595 16.41 36.01 -22.76
N HIS A 596 16.60 37.25 -22.32
CA HIS A 596 17.91 37.84 -21.99
C HIS A 596 18.31 37.74 -20.50
N ARG A 597 17.46 37.19 -19.64
CA ARG A 597 17.63 37.14 -18.17
C ARG A 597 17.32 35.77 -17.57
N LEU A 598 17.23 34.71 -18.38
CA LEU A 598 16.98 33.37 -17.89
C LEU A 598 18.15 32.85 -17.05
N SER A 599 17.81 32.11 -16.00
CA SER A 599 18.82 31.40 -15.23
C SER A 599 19.50 30.35 -16.11
N SER A 600 20.83 30.28 -16.02
CA SER A 600 21.63 29.26 -16.69
C SER A 600 21.73 27.95 -15.90
N LEU A 601 20.94 27.79 -14.84
CA LEU A 601 20.95 26.60 -14.00
C LEU A 601 20.32 25.42 -14.75
N SER A 602 20.94 24.24 -14.64
CA SER A 602 20.28 23.00 -15.04
C SER A 602 19.12 22.67 -14.09
N VAL A 603 18.23 21.77 -14.51
CA VAL A 603 17.10 21.31 -13.68
C VAL A 603 17.61 20.70 -12.37
N GLU A 604 18.71 19.94 -12.39
CA GLU A 604 19.36 19.40 -11.19
C GLU A 604 19.90 20.50 -10.28
N GLN A 605 20.55 21.52 -10.83
CA GLN A 605 21.08 22.64 -10.06
C GLN A 605 19.96 23.48 -9.42
N LEU A 606 18.85 23.69 -10.14
CA LEU A 606 17.67 24.36 -9.62
C LEU A 606 16.99 23.50 -8.54
N ASN A 607 16.91 22.18 -8.73
CA ASN A 607 16.42 21.27 -7.69
C ASN A 607 17.30 21.33 -6.43
N ASP A 608 18.61 21.29 -6.57
CA ASP A 608 19.53 21.41 -5.43
C ASP A 608 19.34 22.75 -4.71
N LEU A 609 19.17 23.84 -5.46
CA LEU A 609 18.89 25.15 -4.91
C LEU A 609 17.62 25.17 -4.06
N ILE A 610 16.52 24.66 -4.61
CA ILE A 610 15.22 24.59 -3.92
C ILE A 610 15.32 23.73 -2.66
N CYS A 611 16.10 22.65 -2.70
CA CYS A 611 16.36 21.77 -1.57
C CYS A 611 17.35 22.36 -0.53
N GLY A 612 17.84 23.58 -0.72
CA GLY A 612 18.84 24.19 0.18
C GLY A 612 20.21 23.50 0.12
N ARG A 613 20.50 22.75 -0.94
CA ARG A 613 21.79 22.10 -1.17
C ARG A 613 22.73 23.06 -1.89
N PRO A 614 24.05 22.98 -1.65
CA PRO A 614 25.02 23.81 -2.34
C PRO A 614 24.99 23.50 -3.85
N VAL A 615 24.70 24.52 -4.67
CA VAL A 615 24.72 24.40 -6.13
C VAL A 615 26.16 24.20 -6.59
N ARG A 616 26.48 22.99 -7.07
CA ARG A 616 27.79 22.71 -7.66
C ARG A 616 27.91 23.51 -8.96
N ARG A 617 28.76 24.54 -8.96
CA ARG A 617 29.19 25.20 -10.20
C ARG A 617 29.95 24.16 -11.02
N GLN A 618 29.48 23.86 -12.22
CA GLN A 618 30.33 23.15 -13.16
C GLN A 618 31.58 24.03 -13.38
N PRO A 619 32.80 23.47 -13.29
CA PRO A 619 33.99 24.21 -13.68
C PRO A 619 33.80 24.71 -15.12
N PRO A 620 34.24 25.92 -15.46
CA PRO A 620 34.17 26.40 -16.82
C PRO A 620 34.85 25.36 -17.72
N TYR A 621 34.12 24.92 -18.74
CA TYR A 621 34.64 24.07 -19.80
C TYR A 621 35.74 24.89 -20.49
N PHE A 622 36.99 24.71 -20.07
CA PHE A 622 38.14 25.16 -20.85
C PHE A 622 38.13 24.28 -22.09
N GLY A 623 37.62 24.84 -23.19
CA GLY A 623 37.77 24.21 -24.50
C GLY A 623 39.25 23.99 -24.73
N ASN A 624 39.64 22.73 -24.94
CA ASN A 624 40.91 22.40 -25.54
C ASN A 624 40.94 23.11 -26.90
N GLN A 625 41.66 24.23 -26.99
CA GLN A 625 42.26 24.65 -28.24
C GLN A 625 43.30 23.60 -28.56
N GLU A 626 43.04 22.82 -29.61
CA GLU A 626 44.02 22.02 -30.30
C GLU A 626 45.20 22.93 -30.68
N ALA A 627 46.37 22.64 -30.10
CA ALA A 627 47.63 23.15 -30.59
C ALA A 627 48.09 22.21 -31.72
N SER A 628 48.04 22.75 -32.94
CA SER A 628 48.97 22.44 -34.03
C SER A 628 50.40 22.80 -33.66
#